data_AF-A0A954RU40-F1
#
_entry.id   AF-A0A954RU40-F1
#
_cell.length_a   1.000
_cell.length_b   1.000
_cell.length_c   1.000
_cell.angle_alpha   90.00
_cell.angle_beta   90.00
_cell.angle_gamma   90.00
#
_symmetry.space_group_name_H-M   'P 1'
#
loop_
_entity.id
_entity.type
_entity.pdbx_description
1 polymer ?
#
loop_
_entity_poly.entity_id
_entity_poly.type
_entity_poly.pdbx_seq_one_letter_code
_entity_poly.pdbx_strand_id
1 'polypeptide(L)'
;VVGGYGESEPWRVFANGSKVLDDTESLMTWRIADNGFEMTLSPAVPDIIHRELPVWLDGWLSRHGMSRASIASWAIHPGGPRILTACQRALALTDAQLAPSTEILRDYGNMSSPTVVFILERLRKANAALPCVVLAFGPGLAIEALLLK
;
A
#
# COMPACT_ATOMS: atom_id res chain seq x y z
N VAL A 1 -4.99 -40.93 6.55
CA VAL A 1 -5.12 -39.70 7.37
C VAL A 1 -3.74 -39.06 7.41
N VAL A 2 -3.46 -38.16 6.48
CA VAL A 2 -2.19 -37.40 6.43
C VAL A 2 -2.50 -36.04 7.07
N GLY A 3 -1.65 -35.64 8.01
CA GLY A 3 -1.93 -34.64 9.04
C GLY A 3 -2.41 -33.30 8.51
N GLY A 4 -3.40 -32.74 9.21
CA GLY A 4 -3.82 -31.37 9.04
C GLY A 4 -2.63 -30.45 9.31
N TYR A 5 -2.23 -29.70 8.29
CA TYR A 5 -1.59 -28.42 8.50
C TYR A 5 -2.56 -27.63 9.38
N GLY A 6 -2.11 -27.14 10.53
CA GLY A 6 -2.88 -26.18 11.29
C GLY A 6 -3.04 -24.96 10.40
N GLU A 7 -4.17 -24.87 9.69
CA GLU A 7 -4.49 -23.72 8.87
C GLU A 7 -4.71 -22.56 9.85
N SER A 8 -3.74 -21.65 9.91
CA SER A 8 -4.00 -20.32 10.42
C SER A 8 -5.19 -19.76 9.65
N GLU A 9 -6.14 -19.13 10.35
CA GLU A 9 -7.33 -18.55 9.74
C GLU A 9 -6.93 -17.73 8.49
N PRO A 10 -7.59 -17.98 7.34
CA PRO A 10 -7.20 -17.33 6.10
C PRO A 10 -7.40 -15.83 6.22
N TRP A 11 -6.45 -15.05 5.70
CA TRP A 11 -6.56 -13.59 5.65
C TRP A 11 -7.82 -13.20 4.86
N ARG A 12 -8.73 -12.45 5.48
CA ARG A 12 -9.98 -12.01 4.85
C ARG A 12 -9.97 -10.51 4.66
N VAL A 13 -10.51 -10.06 3.53
CA VAL A 13 -10.81 -8.64 3.32
C VAL A 13 -11.94 -8.24 4.26
N PHE A 14 -11.61 -7.44 5.27
CA PHE A 14 -12.58 -6.90 6.23
C PHE A 14 -13.20 -5.61 5.70
N ALA A 15 -12.40 -4.73 5.10
CA ALA A 15 -12.87 -3.48 4.51
C ALA A 15 -11.99 -3.02 3.35
N ASN A 16 -12.56 -2.19 2.48
CA ASN A 16 -11.83 -1.44 1.46
C ASN A 16 -12.09 0.07 1.63
N GLY A 17 -11.22 0.89 1.06
CA GLY A 17 -11.36 2.34 1.01
C GLY A 17 -10.65 2.92 -0.20
N SER A 18 -11.25 3.93 -0.81
CA SER A 18 -10.70 4.68 -1.93
C SER A 18 -10.88 6.18 -1.69
N LYS A 19 -9.91 6.99 -2.12
CA LYS A 19 -10.01 8.46 -2.18
C LYS A 19 -9.15 9.01 -3.31
N VAL A 20 -9.78 9.76 -4.20
CA VAL A 20 -9.09 10.67 -5.12
C VAL A 20 -8.83 11.97 -4.37
N LEU A 21 -7.56 12.38 -4.33
CA LEU A 21 -7.17 13.64 -3.70
C LEU A 21 -7.52 14.81 -4.62
N ASP A 22 -8.04 15.86 -4.03
CA ASP A 22 -8.53 17.02 -4.78
C ASP A 22 -7.35 17.80 -5.38
N ASP A 23 -7.49 18.31 -6.60
CA ASP A 23 -6.47 19.09 -7.34
C ASP A 23 -5.14 18.33 -7.58
N THR A 24 -5.20 17.01 -7.80
CA THR A 24 -4.00 16.18 -8.01
C THR A 24 -3.97 15.36 -9.31
N GLU A 25 -4.89 15.63 -10.23
CA GLU A 25 -5.12 14.83 -11.45
C GLU A 25 -3.89 14.77 -12.36
N SER A 26 -3.11 15.85 -12.40
CA SER A 26 -1.90 15.96 -13.21
C SER A 26 -0.66 15.38 -12.55
N LEU A 27 -0.73 14.90 -11.30
CA LEU A 27 0.46 14.45 -10.56
C LEU A 27 0.93 13.05 -10.95
N MET A 28 0.03 12.22 -11.46
CA MET A 28 0.36 10.91 -12.02
C MET A 28 -0.58 10.65 -13.18
N THR A 29 -0.05 10.62 -14.40
CA THR A 29 -0.89 10.51 -15.61
C THR A 29 -0.43 9.37 -16.49
N TRP A 30 -1.39 8.74 -17.17
CA TRP A 30 -1.14 7.80 -18.26
C TRP A 30 -1.89 8.30 -19.48
N ARG A 31 -1.19 8.52 -20.60
CA ARG A 31 -1.80 8.90 -21.87
C ARG A 31 -1.44 7.88 -22.92
N ILE A 32 -2.41 7.50 -23.74
CA ILE A 32 -2.17 6.68 -24.93
C ILE A 32 -1.68 7.63 -26.02
N ALA A 33 -0.50 7.38 -26.55
CA ALA A 33 0.15 8.11 -27.63
C ALA A 33 0.46 7.15 -28.78
N ASP A 34 0.96 7.70 -29.89
CA ASP A 34 1.19 6.95 -31.14
C ASP A 34 2.18 5.78 -30.97
N ASN A 35 3.05 5.85 -29.96
CA ASN A 35 4.09 4.85 -29.69
C ASN A 35 3.90 4.09 -28.37
N GLY A 36 2.71 4.15 -27.75
CA GLY A 36 2.40 3.43 -26.51
C GLY A 36 1.89 4.33 -25.39
N PHE A 37 2.10 3.92 -24.14
CA PHE A 37 1.69 4.68 -22.96
C PHE A 37 2.75 5.69 -22.55
N GLU A 38 2.39 6.97 -22.55
CA GLU A 38 3.17 8.04 -21.94
C GLU A 38 2.76 8.20 -20.47
N MET A 39 3.71 7.94 -19.59
CA MET A 39 3.52 8.02 -18.14
C MET A 39 4.27 9.23 -17.59
N THR A 40 3.60 10.05 -16.79
CA THR A 40 4.26 11.12 -16.04
C THR A 40 4.03 10.92 -14.55
N LEU A 41 5.05 11.26 -13.76
CA LEU A 41 4.99 11.25 -12.32
C LEU A 41 5.63 12.52 -11.78
N SER A 42 4.81 13.36 -11.15
CA SER A 42 5.27 14.61 -10.57
C SER A 42 6.18 14.35 -9.37
N PRO A 43 7.29 15.10 -9.22
CA PRO A 43 8.15 15.01 -8.04
C PRO A 43 7.45 15.45 -6.74
N ALA A 44 6.27 16.08 -6.82
CA ALA A 44 5.49 16.50 -5.66
C ALA A 44 4.68 15.36 -4.99
N VAL A 45 4.51 14.21 -5.67
CA VAL A 45 3.70 13.09 -5.14
C VAL A 45 4.11 12.66 -3.72
N PRO A 46 5.42 12.50 -3.38
CA PRO A 46 5.84 12.19 -2.01
C PRO A 46 5.32 13.17 -0.95
N ASP A 47 5.32 14.48 -1.25
CA ASP A 47 4.89 15.52 -0.30
C ASP A 47 3.37 15.51 -0.12
N ILE A 48 2.62 15.25 -1.20
CA ILE A 48 1.17 15.06 -1.15
C ILE A 48 0.84 13.84 -0.28
N ILE A 49 1.51 12.71 -0.51
CA ILE A 49 1.33 11.51 0.32
C ILE A 49 1.62 11.81 1.78
N HIS A 50 2.71 12.52 2.08
CA HIS A 50 3.08 12.86 3.45
C HIS A 50 2.00 13.65 4.18
N ARG A 51 1.36 14.58 3.49
CA ARG A 51 0.34 15.47 4.06
C ARG A 51 -1.04 14.83 4.14
N GLU A 52 -1.50 14.18 3.08
CA GLU A 52 -2.90 13.75 2.95
C GLU A 52 -3.16 12.33 3.48
N LEU A 53 -2.18 11.43 3.37
CA LEU A 53 -2.36 10.01 3.71
C LEU A 53 -2.74 9.81 5.19
N PRO A 54 -2.08 10.42 6.19
CA PRO A 54 -2.40 10.17 7.59
C PRO A 54 -3.83 10.59 7.93
N VAL A 55 -4.25 11.76 7.44
CA VAL A 55 -5.59 12.33 7.69
C VAL A 55 -6.67 11.40 7.16
N TRP A 56 -6.54 10.98 5.90
CA TRP A 56 -7.53 10.09 5.28
C TRP A 56 -7.52 8.70 5.92
N LEU A 57 -6.34 8.12 6.14
CA LEU A 57 -6.21 6.77 6.68
C LEU A 57 -6.72 6.66 8.11
N ASP A 58 -6.38 7.62 8.98
CA ASP A 58 -6.86 7.65 10.36
C ASP A 58 -8.39 7.80 10.41
N GLY A 59 -8.96 8.63 9.54
CA GLY A 59 -10.41 8.75 9.39
C GLY A 59 -11.09 7.48 8.88
N TRP A 60 -10.49 6.78 7.92
CA TRP A 60 -11.03 5.50 7.41
C TRP A 60 -10.92 4.37 8.45
N LEU A 61 -9.77 4.22 9.12
CA LEU A 61 -9.58 3.22 10.18
C LEU A 61 -10.53 3.45 11.36
N SER A 62 -10.74 4.71 11.75
CA SER A 62 -11.63 5.05 12.87
C SER A 62 -13.08 4.62 12.62
N ARG A 63 -13.57 4.69 11.36
CA ARG A 63 -14.91 4.18 10.99
C ARG A 63 -15.06 2.67 11.20
N HIS A 64 -13.95 1.95 11.27
CA HIS A 64 -13.89 0.52 11.52
C HIS A 64 -13.45 0.17 12.95
N GLY A 65 -13.44 1.16 13.85
CA GLY A 65 -13.03 0.99 15.25
C GLY A 65 -11.54 0.67 15.42
N MET A 66 -10.69 1.08 14.46
CA MET A 66 -9.26 0.79 14.47
C MET A 66 -8.43 2.08 14.47
N SER A 67 -7.16 1.94 14.84
CA SER A 67 -6.15 2.99 14.71
C SER A 67 -4.88 2.41 14.08
N ARG A 68 -3.98 3.27 13.58
CA ARG A 68 -2.67 2.81 13.06
C ARG A 68 -1.88 1.98 14.06
N ALA A 69 -1.97 2.29 15.35
CA ALA A 69 -1.30 1.54 16.42
C ALA A 69 -1.80 0.10 16.57
N SER A 70 -3.03 -0.19 16.10
CA SER A 70 -3.60 -1.55 16.11
C SER A 70 -3.24 -2.37 14.87
N ILE A 71 -2.55 -1.80 13.88
CA ILE A 71 -2.16 -2.49 12.66
C ILE A 71 -0.83 -3.20 12.86
N ALA A 72 -0.84 -4.52 12.70
CA ALA A 72 0.31 -5.36 12.95
C ALA A 72 1.24 -5.46 11.73
N SER A 73 0.69 -5.43 10.52
CA SER A 73 1.46 -5.57 9.26
C SER A 73 1.04 -4.57 8.20
N TRP A 74 1.98 -4.23 7.31
CA TRP A 74 1.79 -3.24 6.25
C TRP A 74 2.25 -3.77 4.90
N ALA A 75 1.36 -3.73 3.91
CA ALA A 75 1.67 -4.02 2.51
C ALA A 75 1.52 -2.74 1.68
N ILE A 76 2.62 -2.02 1.45
CA ILE A 76 2.61 -0.71 0.79
C ILE A 76 3.14 -0.86 -0.62
N HIS A 77 2.31 -0.60 -1.63
CA HIS A 77 2.71 -0.64 -3.03
C HIS A 77 3.87 0.35 -3.28
N PRO A 78 5.02 -0.13 -3.76
CA PRO A 78 6.18 0.70 -3.98
C PRO A 78 6.17 1.23 -5.42
N GLY A 79 5.55 2.39 -5.63
CA GLY A 79 5.68 3.12 -6.91
C GLY A 79 7.15 3.44 -7.24
N GLY A 80 7.98 3.55 -6.20
CA GLY A 80 9.43 3.68 -6.21
C GLY A 80 9.95 3.95 -4.77
N PRO A 81 11.27 4.09 -4.57
CA PRO A 81 11.85 4.27 -3.22
C PRO A 81 11.34 5.51 -2.49
N ARG A 82 11.05 6.59 -3.24
CA ARG A 82 10.51 7.84 -2.68
C ARG A 82 9.09 7.69 -2.13
N ILE A 83 8.26 6.84 -2.74
CA ILE A 83 6.90 6.56 -2.26
C ILE A 83 6.95 5.80 -0.93
N LEU A 84 7.81 4.79 -0.83
CA LEU A 84 8.01 4.05 0.42
C LEU A 84 8.51 4.98 1.54
N THR A 85 9.50 5.83 1.25
CA THR A 85 10.03 6.80 2.21
C THR A 85 8.96 7.79 2.66
N ALA A 86 8.12 8.28 1.74
CA ALA A 86 7.01 9.17 2.06
C ALA A 86 5.99 8.50 2.98
N CYS A 87 5.56 7.28 2.65
CA CYS A 87 4.62 6.52 3.48
C CYS A 87 5.20 6.23 4.86
N GLN A 88 6.48 5.81 4.92
CA GLN A 88 7.16 5.54 6.19
C GLN A 88 7.14 6.76 7.11
N ARG A 89 7.49 7.93 6.59
CA ARG A 89 7.48 9.18 7.36
C ARG A 89 6.06 9.63 7.73
N ALA A 90 5.13 9.56 6.78
CA ALA A 90 3.74 9.97 7.01
C ALA A 90 3.06 9.13 8.10
N LEU A 91 3.30 7.83 8.07
CA LEU A 91 2.64 6.86 8.93
C LEU A 91 3.46 6.51 10.18
N ALA A 92 4.67 7.05 10.31
CA ALA A 92 5.65 6.75 11.36
C ALA A 92 5.98 5.25 11.45
N LEU A 93 6.19 4.60 10.30
CA LEU A 93 6.51 3.17 10.25
C LEU A 93 7.99 2.91 10.54
N THR A 94 8.23 1.82 11.26
CA THR A 94 9.58 1.30 11.46
C THR A 94 10.11 0.66 10.18
N ASP A 95 11.44 0.54 10.07
CA ASP A 95 12.08 -0.16 8.95
C ASP A 95 11.59 -1.62 8.84
N ALA A 96 11.36 -2.29 9.98
CA ALA A 96 10.84 -3.65 10.01
C ALA A 96 9.42 -3.76 9.42
N GLN A 97 8.54 -2.79 9.69
CA GLN A 97 7.19 -2.75 9.11
C GLN A 97 7.21 -2.48 7.59
N LEU A 98 8.20 -1.72 7.11
CA LEU A 98 8.35 -1.39 5.69
C LEU A 98 9.11 -2.46 4.90
N ALA A 99 9.92 -3.27 5.58
CA ALA A 99 10.84 -4.23 4.96
C ALA A 99 10.20 -5.12 3.89
N PRO A 100 9.01 -5.73 4.08
CA PRO A 100 8.40 -6.55 3.04
C PRO A 100 8.19 -5.81 1.72
N SER A 101 7.80 -4.54 1.79
CA SER A 101 7.56 -3.69 0.61
C SER A 101 8.88 -3.24 -0.04
N THR A 102 9.86 -2.86 0.78
CA THR A 102 11.21 -2.48 0.31
C THR A 102 11.93 -3.65 -0.34
N GLU A 103 11.84 -4.85 0.22
CA GLU A 103 12.46 -6.05 -0.34
C GLU A 103 11.80 -6.46 -1.65
N ILE A 104 10.47 -6.38 -1.77
CA ILE A 104 9.81 -6.68 -3.06
C ILE A 104 10.24 -5.67 -4.12
N LEU A 105 10.33 -4.39 -3.78
CA LEU A 105 10.86 -3.38 -4.71
C LEU A 105 12.31 -3.68 -5.11
N ARG A 106 13.16 -4.10 -4.16
CA ARG A 106 14.56 -4.45 -4.44
C ARG A 106 14.68 -5.66 -5.36
N ASP A 107 13.90 -6.70 -5.10
CA ASP A 107 14.03 -8.00 -5.77
C ASP A 107 13.36 -8.00 -7.16
N TYR A 108 12.27 -7.22 -7.33
CA TYR A 108 11.42 -7.28 -8.54
C TYR A 108 11.14 -5.92 -9.20
N GLY A 109 11.50 -4.80 -8.56
CA GLY A 109 11.12 -3.47 -9.03
C GLY A 109 9.63 -3.16 -8.87
N ASN A 110 9.20 -2.05 -9.49
CA ASN A 110 7.78 -1.71 -9.59
C ASN A 110 7.18 -2.46 -10.80
N MET A 111 6.36 -3.47 -10.51
CA MET A 111 5.67 -4.28 -11.52
C MET A 111 4.24 -3.77 -11.80
N SER A 112 3.90 -2.56 -11.35
CA SER A 112 2.53 -2.03 -11.32
C SER A 112 1.62 -2.79 -10.34
N SER A 113 0.35 -3.02 -10.70
CA SER A 113 -0.67 -3.59 -9.82
C SER A 113 -0.30 -4.92 -9.13
N PRO A 114 0.42 -5.88 -9.74
CA PRO A 114 0.74 -7.15 -9.08
C PRO A 114 1.71 -7.00 -7.90
N THR A 115 2.48 -5.90 -7.82
CA THR A 115 3.51 -5.73 -6.77
C THR A 115 2.92 -5.85 -5.36
N VAL A 116 1.69 -5.38 -5.15
CA VAL A 116 1.04 -5.48 -3.83
C VAL A 116 0.70 -6.92 -3.46
N VAL A 117 0.35 -7.75 -4.44
CA VAL A 117 0.06 -9.18 -4.25
C VAL A 117 1.33 -9.94 -3.88
N PHE A 118 2.46 -9.59 -4.47
CA PHE A 118 3.76 -10.17 -4.13
C PHE A 118 4.19 -9.82 -2.69
N ILE A 119 3.89 -8.60 -2.23
CA ILE A 119 4.12 -8.21 -0.83
C ILE A 119 3.23 -9.02 0.11
N LEU A 120 1.95 -9.19 -0.23
CA LEU A 120 1.03 -10.02 0.54
C LEU A 120 1.48 -11.48 0.61
N GLU A 121 1.97 -12.05 -0.50
CA GLU A 121 2.50 -13.40 -0.50
C GLU A 121 3.72 -13.53 0.43
N ARG A 122 4.63 -12.55 0.41
CA ARG A 122 5.81 -12.52 1.30
C ARG A 122 5.40 -12.43 2.77
N LEU A 123 4.47 -11.53 3.11
CA LEU A 123 3.91 -11.42 4.46
C LEU A 123 3.23 -12.71 4.92
N ARG A 124 2.44 -13.35 4.05
CA ARG A 124 1.76 -14.62 4.34
C ARG A 124 2.76 -15.74 4.59
N LYS A 125 3.80 -15.88 3.77
CA LYS A 125 4.88 -16.87 3.95
C LYS A 125 5.68 -16.63 5.24
N ALA A 126 5.79 -15.38 5.68
CA ALA A 126 6.42 -15.00 6.94
C ALA A 126 5.50 -15.14 8.17
N ASN A 127 4.26 -15.63 8.00
CA ASN A 127 3.24 -15.68 9.06
C ASN A 127 3.06 -14.33 9.76
N ALA A 128 3.06 -13.24 8.97
CA ALA A 128 2.90 -11.90 9.51
C ALA A 128 1.58 -11.75 10.27
N ALA A 129 1.59 -10.96 11.34
CA ALA A 129 0.42 -10.79 12.19
C ALA A 129 -0.66 -9.92 11.52
N LEU A 130 -1.92 -10.23 11.80
CA LEU A 130 -3.09 -9.42 11.46
C LEU A 130 -3.44 -8.50 12.64
N PRO A 131 -4.11 -7.35 12.42
CA PRO A 131 -4.62 -6.83 11.16
C PRO A 131 -3.51 -6.34 10.22
N CYS A 132 -3.72 -6.49 8.91
CA CYS A 132 -2.81 -5.97 7.88
C CYS A 132 -3.49 -4.87 7.07
N VAL A 133 -2.80 -3.74 6.89
CA VAL A 133 -3.24 -2.69 5.96
C VAL A 133 -2.47 -2.82 4.65
N VAL A 134 -3.21 -2.86 3.56
CA VAL A 134 -2.70 -2.78 2.19
C VAL A 134 -2.93 -1.37 1.68
N LEU A 135 -1.92 -0.74 1.11
CA LEU A 135 -2.01 0.60 0.53
C LEU A 135 -1.42 0.64 -0.86
N ALA A 136 -2.11 1.28 -1.78
CA ALA A 136 -1.61 1.56 -3.12
C ALA A 136 -1.99 2.97 -3.59
N PHE A 137 -1.24 3.45 -4.58
CA PHE A 137 -1.43 4.76 -5.19
C PHE A 137 -1.51 4.62 -6.70
N GLY A 138 -2.39 5.39 -7.33
CA GLY A 138 -2.57 5.41 -8.78
C GLY A 138 -2.89 6.80 -9.32
N PRO A 139 -3.09 6.93 -10.64
CA PRO A 139 -3.50 8.19 -11.27
C PRO A 139 -4.72 8.79 -10.59
N GLY A 140 -4.68 10.09 -10.28
CA GLY A 140 -5.75 10.77 -9.55
C GLY A 140 -5.31 12.02 -8.81
N LEU A 141 -4.27 12.02 -7.96
CA LEU A 141 -3.63 10.92 -7.25
C LEU A 141 -4.68 10.19 -6.38
N ALA A 142 -4.88 8.91 -6.65
CA ALA A 142 -5.81 8.08 -5.88
C ALA A 142 -5.07 7.28 -4.81
N ILE A 143 -5.66 7.18 -3.62
CA ILE A 143 -5.27 6.27 -2.54
C ILE A 143 -6.26 5.10 -2.53
N GLU A 144 -5.75 3.88 -2.57
CA GLU A 144 -6.51 2.65 -2.42
C GLU A 144 -6.03 1.88 -1.19
N ALA A 145 -6.98 1.40 -0.38
CA ALA A 145 -6.68 0.68 0.86
C ALA A 145 -7.52 -0.59 1.03
N LEU A 146 -6.90 -1.64 1.59
CA LEU A 146 -7.59 -2.80 2.14
C LEU A 146 -7.19 -3.01 3.60
N LEU A 147 -8.15 -3.44 4.41
CA LEU A 147 -7.93 -3.89 5.78
C LEU A 147 -8.19 -5.40 5.80
N LEU A 148 -7.16 -6.16 6.15
CA LEU A 148 -7.21 -7.61 6.25
C LEU A 148 -7.24 -8.03 7.73
N LYS A 149 -8.08 -9.02 8.04
CA LYS A 149 -8.23 -9.61 9.38
C LYS A 149 -8.38 -11.12 9.31
#